data_AF-A0A1W1BBC2-F1
#
_entry.id   AF-A0A1W1BBC2-F1
#
_cell.length_a   1.000
_cell.length_b   1.000
_cell.length_c   1.000
_cell.angle_alpha   90.00
_cell.angle_beta   90.00
_cell.angle_gamma   90.00
#
_symmetry.space_group_name_H-M   'P 1'
#
loop_
_entity.id
_entity.type
_entity.pdbx_description
1 polymer ?
#
loop_
_entity_poly.entity_id
_entity_poly.type
_entity_poly.pdbx_seq_one_letter_code
_entity_poly.pdbx_strand_id
1 'polypeptide(L)'
;MKAIIVLALLFSIGLIFLMYKREANLKKMLLSSFLLVGLISLGIVGNVMRSLMPLFLAHIVALIIAYGGLLIYILRDKLYWYLGLTPVATLTLYILLAWIGNEHITGF
;
A
#
# COMPACT_ATOMS: atom_id res chain seq x y z
N MET A 1 11.08 8.55 -15.27
CA MET A 1 10.84 7.40 -14.35
C MET A 1 9.86 6.38 -14.93
N LYS A 2 8.64 6.77 -15.31
CA LYS A 2 7.64 5.84 -15.88
C LYS A 2 8.13 5.08 -17.12
N ALA A 3 8.83 5.76 -18.03
CA ALA A 3 9.39 5.15 -19.25
C ALA A 3 10.41 4.02 -18.97
N ILE A 4 11.21 4.14 -17.90
CA ILE A 4 12.21 3.12 -17.53
C ILE A 4 11.51 1.85 -17.04
N ILE A 5 10.42 1.98 -16.29
CA ILE A 5 9.62 0.85 -15.81
C ILE A 5 8.96 0.14 -17.00
N VAL A 6 8.40 0.90 -17.95
CA VAL A 6 7.80 0.34 -19.17
C VAL A 6 8.85 -0.41 -20.01
N LEU A 7 10.04 0.17 -20.19
CA LEU A 7 11.14 -0.50 -20.90
C LEU A 7 11.60 -1.78 -20.19
N ALA A 8 11.72 -1.76 -18.87
CA ALA A 8 12.07 -2.94 -18.08
C ALA A 8 11.03 -4.05 -18.23
N LEU A 9 9.73 -3.71 -18.24
CA LEU A 9 8.64 -4.68 -18.47
C LEU A 9 8.68 -5.27 -19.87
N LEU A 10 8.82 -4.45 -20.91
CA LEU A 10 8.94 -4.91 -22.29
C LEU A 10 10.17 -5.81 -22.46
N PHE A 11 11.27 -5.46 -21.82
CA PHE A 11 12.49 -6.26 -21.82
C PHE A 11 12.29 -7.61 -21.12
N SER A 12 11.67 -7.64 -19.94
CA SER A 12 11.34 -8.88 -19.22
C SER A 12 10.42 -9.79 -20.02
N ILE A 13 9.37 -9.24 -20.65
CA ILE A 13 8.46 -9.99 -21.52
C ILE A 13 9.24 -10.56 -22.71
N GLY A 14 10.05 -9.73 -23.37
CA GLY A 14 10.90 -10.15 -24.49
C GLY A 14 11.85 -11.29 -24.13
N LEU A 15 12.48 -11.23 -22.95
CA LEU A 15 13.35 -12.29 -22.46
C LEU A 15 12.60 -13.59 -22.19
N ILE A 16 11.40 -13.54 -21.58
CA ILE A 16 10.58 -14.71 -21.33
C ILE A 16 10.25 -15.44 -22.65
N PHE A 17 9.84 -14.70 -23.67
CA PHE A 17 9.55 -15.28 -24.99
C PHE A 17 10.80 -15.79 -25.72
N LEU A 18 11.93 -15.08 -25.64
CA LEU A 18 13.18 -15.50 -26.26
C LEU A 18 13.71 -16.78 -25.62
N MET A 19 13.66 -16.88 -24.28
CA MET A 19 14.03 -18.09 -23.57
C MET A 19 13.09 -19.26 -23.87
N TYR A 20 11.79 -18.99 -23.99
CA TYR A 20 10.84 -20.01 -24.42
C TYR A 20 11.15 -20.53 -25.83
N LYS A 21 11.46 -19.64 -26.79
CA LYS A 21 11.84 -20.05 -28.15
C LYS A 21 13.10 -20.91 -28.17
N ARG A 22 14.06 -20.66 -27.25
CA ARG A 22 15.33 -21.40 -27.17
C ARG A 22 15.19 -22.76 -26.49
N GLU A 23 14.43 -22.83 -25.40
CA GLU A 23 14.35 -24.04 -24.54
C GLU A 23 13.06 -24.86 -24.76
N ALA A 24 12.07 -24.32 -25.47
CA ALA A 24 10.71 -24.88 -25.66
C ALA A 24 10.01 -25.30 -24.35
N ASN A 25 10.43 -24.77 -23.20
CA ASN A 25 9.94 -25.16 -21.89
C ASN A 25 8.74 -24.31 -21.46
N LEU A 26 7.53 -24.84 -21.71
CA LEU A 26 6.26 -24.20 -21.37
C LEU A 26 6.10 -23.94 -19.86
N LYS A 27 6.54 -24.87 -19.00
CA LYS A 27 6.42 -24.73 -17.54
C LYS A 27 7.21 -23.52 -17.04
N LYS A 28 8.43 -23.35 -17.53
CA LYS A 28 9.31 -22.23 -17.19
C LYS A 28 8.73 -20.90 -17.69
N MET A 29 8.22 -20.87 -18.93
CA MET A 29 7.56 -19.67 -19.47
C MET A 29 6.35 -19.25 -18.64
N LEU A 30 5.47 -20.19 -18.28
CA LEU A 30 4.28 -19.92 -17.46
C LEU A 30 4.67 -19.41 -16.07
N LEU A 31 5.63 -20.07 -15.40
CA LEU A 31 6.08 -19.66 -14.08
C LEU A 31 6.70 -18.26 -14.10
N SER A 32 7.58 -17.97 -15.07
CA SER A 32 8.20 -16.65 -15.21
C SER A 32 7.17 -15.56 -15.51
N SER A 33 6.15 -15.85 -16.33
CA SER A 33 5.06 -14.92 -16.62
C SER A 33 4.21 -14.65 -15.39
N PHE A 34 3.89 -15.69 -14.62
CA PHE A 34 3.13 -15.56 -13.37
C PHE A 34 3.88 -14.71 -12.34
N LEU A 35 5.18 -14.94 -12.17
CA LEU A 35 6.03 -14.13 -11.30
C LEU A 35 6.09 -12.68 -11.75
N LEU A 36 6.18 -12.42 -13.06
CA LEU A 36 6.17 -11.07 -13.60
C LEU A 36 4.85 -10.34 -13.28
N VAL A 37 3.71 -10.99 -13.45
CA VAL A 37 2.39 -10.44 -13.09
C VAL A 37 2.31 -10.16 -11.59
N GLY A 38 2.82 -11.07 -10.75
CA GLY A 38 2.91 -10.86 -9.29
C GLY A 38 3.75 -9.63 -8.92
N LEU A 39 4.91 -9.46 -9.56
CA LEU A 39 5.78 -8.30 -9.34
C LEU A 39 5.14 -6.98 -9.79
N ILE A 40 4.43 -6.97 -10.92
CA ILE A 40 3.66 -5.79 -11.37
C ILE A 40 2.59 -5.45 -10.34
N SER A 41 1.83 -6.45 -9.88
CA SER A 41 0.77 -6.27 -8.89
C SER A 41 1.32 -5.69 -7.58
N LEU A 42 2.44 -6.21 -7.09
CA LEU A 42 3.12 -5.67 -5.91
C LEU A 42 3.62 -4.24 -6.11
N GLY A 43 4.12 -3.91 -7.32
CA GLY A 43 4.53 -2.55 -7.66
C GLY A 43 3.36 -1.55 -7.61
N ILE A 44 2.20 -1.94 -8.12
CA ILE A 44 0.98 -1.13 -8.10
C ILE A 44 0.47 -0.95 -6.66
N VAL A 45 0.31 -2.05 -5.92
CA VAL A 45 -0.13 -2.03 -4.52
C VAL A 45 0.82 -1.19 -3.67
N GLY A 46 2.13 -1.36 -3.84
CA GLY A 46 3.14 -0.59 -3.13
C GLY A 46 3.07 0.91 -3.43
N ASN A 47 2.76 1.28 -4.67
CA ASN A 47 2.57 2.69 -5.04
C ASN A 47 1.33 3.30 -4.37
N VAL A 48 0.22 2.57 -4.32
CA VAL A 48 -1.02 3.02 -3.63
C VAL A 48 -0.78 3.13 -2.12
N MET A 49 -0.18 2.09 -1.51
CA MET A 49 0.13 2.08 -0.08
C MET A 49 1.10 3.19 0.33
N ARG A 50 2.03 3.59 -0.55
CA ARG A 50 2.97 4.70 -0.27
C ARG A 50 2.25 6.02 0.00
N SER A 51 1.12 6.29 -0.65
CA SER A 51 0.30 7.49 -0.37
C SER A 51 -0.45 7.40 0.97
N LEU A 52 -0.80 6.19 1.40
CA LEU A 52 -1.58 5.94 2.62
C LEU A 52 -0.69 5.78 3.86
N MET A 53 0.60 5.49 3.66
CA MET A 53 1.57 5.22 4.73
C MET A 53 1.72 6.36 5.76
N PRO A 54 1.79 7.65 5.38
CA PRO A 54 1.88 8.74 6.38
C PRO A 54 0.63 8.80 7.27
N LEU A 55 -0.54 8.54 6.69
CA LEU A 55 -1.81 8.57 7.41
C LEU A 55 -1.95 7.38 8.37
N PHE A 56 -1.48 6.22 7.94
CA PHE A 56 -1.39 5.04 8.80
C PHE A 56 -0.45 5.28 9.99
N LEU A 57 0.69 5.93 9.75
CA LEU A 57 1.63 6.32 10.81
C LEU A 57 1.00 7.30 11.80
N ALA A 58 0.27 8.31 11.30
CA ALA A 58 -0.47 9.25 12.14
C ALA A 58 -1.53 8.55 13.00
N HIS A 59 -2.20 7.54 12.46
CA HIS A 59 -3.16 6.73 13.21
C HIS A 59 -2.50 5.94 14.35
N ILE A 60 -1.34 5.32 14.10
CA ILE A 60 -0.57 4.63 15.16
C ILE A 60 -0.16 5.61 16.26
N VAL A 61 0.34 6.79 15.90
CA VAL A 61 0.70 7.82 16.88
C VAL A 61 -0.52 8.28 17.67
N ALA A 62 -1.67 8.47 17.02
CA ALA A 62 -2.92 8.81 17.70
C ALA A 62 -3.34 7.73 18.70
N LEU A 63 -3.20 6.44 18.38
CA LEU A 63 -3.45 5.34 19.31
C LEU A 63 -2.53 5.38 20.53
N ILE A 64 -1.23 5.62 20.33
CA ILE A 64 -0.27 5.75 21.44
C ILE A 64 -0.65 6.92 22.35
N ILE A 65 -1.02 8.06 21.76
CA ILE A 65 -1.44 9.26 22.52
C ILE A 65 -2.76 9.00 23.26
N ALA A 66 -3.74 8.36 22.61
CA ALA A 66 -5.02 8.01 23.23
C ALA A 66 -4.82 7.08 24.42
N TYR A 67 -3.93 6.09 24.28
CA TYR A 67 -3.55 5.19 25.36
C TYR A 67 -2.87 5.94 26.52
N GLY A 68 -1.94 6.86 26.21
CA GLY A 68 -1.34 7.74 27.23
C GLY A 68 -2.38 8.61 27.94
N GLY A 69 -3.37 9.14 27.20
CA GLY A 69 -4.50 9.89 27.75
C GLY A 69 -5.36 9.06 28.71
N LEU A 70 -5.60 7.78 28.39
CA LEU A 70 -6.30 6.84 29.26
C LEU A 70 -5.54 6.58 30.56
N LEU A 71 -4.20 6.40 30.50
CA LEU A 71 -3.38 6.27 31.70
C LEU A 71 -3.44 7.53 32.58
N ILE A 72 -3.41 8.72 31.99
CA ILE A 72 -3.54 9.98 32.73
C ILE A 72 -4.92 10.07 33.40
N TYR A 73 -5.98 9.65 32.71
CA TYR A 73 -7.32 9.62 33.28
C TYR A 73 -7.37 8.71 34.50
N ILE A 74 -6.84 7.49 34.41
CA ILE A 74 -6.79 6.54 35.54
C ILE A 74 -6.00 7.11 36.73
N LEU A 75 -4.91 7.83 36.47
CA LEU A 75 -4.01 8.33 37.52
C LEU A 75 -4.46 9.66 38.14
N ARG A 76 -5.27 10.47 37.43
CA ARG A 76 -5.58 11.85 37.83
C ARG A 76 -7.07 12.20 37.76
N ASP A 77 -7.94 11.25 37.42
CA ASP A 77 -9.39 11.41 37.18
C ASP A 77 -9.75 12.52 36.17
N LYS A 78 -8.79 12.96 35.34
CA LYS A 78 -8.99 14.00 34.33
C LYS A 78 -9.20 13.38 32.96
N LEU A 79 -10.45 13.39 32.50
CA LEU A 79 -10.83 12.82 31.21
C LEU A 79 -10.66 13.83 30.08
N TYR A 80 -9.65 13.60 29.25
CA TYR A 80 -9.42 14.37 28.04
C TYR A 80 -10.05 13.66 26.84
N TRP A 81 -11.36 13.85 26.66
CA TRP A 81 -12.17 13.22 25.62
C TRP A 81 -11.59 13.37 24.20
N TYR A 82 -10.95 14.51 23.91
CA TYR A 82 -10.31 14.75 22.62
C TYR A 82 -9.17 13.77 22.34
N LEU A 83 -8.44 13.27 23.36
CA LEU A 83 -7.39 12.27 23.18
C LEU A 83 -7.96 10.90 22.78
N GLY A 84 -9.13 10.54 23.30
CA GLY A 84 -9.82 9.29 22.93
C GLY A 84 -10.48 9.33 21.55
N LEU A 85 -10.82 10.53 21.06
CA LEU A 85 -11.43 10.73 19.74
C LEU A 85 -10.41 10.79 18.60
N THR A 86 -9.12 11.07 18.88
CA THR A 86 -8.10 11.18 17.82
C THR A 86 -7.88 9.90 17.00
N PRO A 87 -7.92 8.68 17.55
CA PRO A 87 -7.80 7.46 16.75
C PRO A 87 -9.02 7.26 15.85
N VAL A 88 -10.21 7.61 16.34
CA VAL A 88 -11.46 7.53 15.55
C VAL A 88 -11.39 8.53 14.40
N ALA A 89 -11.02 9.78 14.66
CA ALA A 89 -10.89 10.81 13.65
C ALA A 89 -9.87 10.46 12.56
N THR A 90 -8.69 9.93 12.95
CA THR A 90 -7.66 9.50 11.98
C THR A 90 -8.11 8.31 11.15
N LEU A 91 -8.87 7.37 11.72
CA LEU A 91 -9.44 6.24 10.99
C LEU A 91 -10.56 6.67 10.02
N THR A 92 -11.46 7.55 10.45
CA THR A 92 -12.49 8.14 9.56
C THR A 92 -11.85 8.88 8.41
N LEU A 93 -10.81 9.70 8.68
CA LEU A 93 -10.08 10.41 7.65
C LEU A 93 -9.37 9.44 6.68
N TYR A 94 -8.82 8.34 7.18
CA TYR A 94 -8.25 7.27 6.34
C TYR A 94 -9.27 6.67 5.40
N ILE A 95 -10.46 6.34 5.88
CA ILE A 95 -11.52 5.75 5.05
C ILE A 95 -11.99 6.76 4.00
N LEU A 96 -12.18 8.03 4.37
CA LEU A 96 -12.59 9.09 3.45
C LEU A 96 -11.53 9.35 2.36
N LEU A 97 -10.26 9.44 2.73
CA LEU A 97 -9.16 9.65 1.79
C LEU A 97 -8.92 8.42 0.91
N ALA A 98 -9.09 7.21 1.46
CA ALA A 98 -9.05 5.98 0.68
C ALA A 98 -10.19 5.94 -0.33
N TRP A 99 -11.38 6.40 0.05
CA TRP A 99 -12.55 6.47 -0.84
C TRP A 99 -12.37 7.49 -1.96
N ILE A 100 -12.01 8.74 -1.63
CA ILE A 100 -11.71 9.81 -2.60
C ILE A 100 -10.51 9.46 -3.49
N GLY A 101 -9.48 8.87 -2.89
CA GLY A 101 -8.29 8.40 -3.62
C GLY A 101 -8.60 7.26 -4.59
N ASN A 102 -9.61 6.44 -4.31
CA ASN A 102 -10.04 5.35 -5.18
C ASN A 102 -10.58 5.86 -6.53
N GLU A 103 -11.19 7.04 -6.56
CA GLU A 103 -11.72 7.68 -7.77
C GLU A 103 -10.60 8.00 -8.79
N HIS A 104 -9.37 8.21 -8.31
CA HIS A 104 -8.19 8.40 -9.15
C HIS A 104 -7.47 7.09 -9.54
N ILE A 105 -7.82 5.96 -8.92
CA ILE A 105 -7.22 4.64 -9.21
C ILE A 105 -8.10 3.85 -10.22
N THR A 106 -9.39 4.17 -10.35
CA THR A 106 -10.26 3.61 -11.40
C THR A 106 -10.05 4.23 -12.80
N GLY A 107 -9.12 5.17 -12.93
CA GLY A 107 -8.86 5.93 -14.16
C GLY A 107 -7.75 5.39 -15.07
N PHE A 108 -7.08 4.28 -14.73
CA PHE A 108 -6.11 3.59 -15.59
C PHE A 108 -5.99 2.09 -15.24
#